data_AF-A0A852UG23-F1
#
_entry.id   AF-A0A852UG23-F1
#
_cell.length_a   1.000
_cell.length_b   1.000
_cell.length_c   1.000
_cell.angle_alpha   90.00
_cell.angle_beta   90.00
_cell.angle_gamma   90.00
#
_symmetry.space_group_name_H-M   'P 1'
#
loop_
_entity.id
_entity.type
_entity.pdbx_description
1 polymer ?
#
loop_
_entity_poly.entity_id
_entity_poly.type
_entity_poly.pdbx_seq_one_letter_code
_entity_poly.pdbx_strand_id
1 'polypeptide(L)'
;MGFWVFIIVLVISFLLDKILNKLLGIEKRKISETSGRKIDRWGRGIILVIFLCTLPFVVTQDTNVMKWYWILYIIVLLGFQSILEWKYLKDSKQHVTTLIYLLLSVIIMYNIDCFL
;
A
#
# COMPACT_ATOMS: atom_id res chain seq x y z
N MET A 1 -18.67 -8.75 -14.85
CA MET A 1 -17.92 -7.50 -15.10
C MET A 1 -16.64 -7.39 -14.26
N GLY A 2 -16.61 -7.88 -13.00
CA GLY A 2 -15.43 -7.73 -12.11
C GLY A 2 -14.09 -8.31 -12.60
N PHE A 3 -14.08 -9.38 -13.40
CA PHE A 3 -12.83 -9.97 -13.91
C PHE A 3 -12.05 -9.03 -14.85
N TRP A 4 -12.76 -8.28 -15.71
CA TRP A 4 -12.13 -7.32 -16.62
C TRP A 4 -11.59 -6.10 -15.88
N VAL A 5 -12.29 -5.61 -14.85
CA VAL A 5 -11.82 -4.53 -13.97
C VAL A 5 -10.53 -4.95 -13.26
N PHE A 6 -10.47 -6.18 -12.76
CA PHE A 6 -9.27 -6.72 -12.13
C PHE A 6 -8.07 -6.77 -13.09
N ILE A 7 -8.27 -7.21 -14.33
CA ILE A 7 -7.22 -7.20 -15.36
C ILE A 7 -6.75 -5.78 -15.66
N ILE A 8 -7.67 -4.82 -15.79
CA ILE A 8 -7.34 -3.42 -16.06
C ILE A 8 -6.50 -2.83 -14.92
N VAL A 9 -6.88 -3.07 -13.66
CA VAL A 9 -6.10 -2.61 -12.49
C VAL A 9 -4.71 -3.22 -12.48
N LEU A 10 -4.56 -4.52 -12.81
CA LEU A 10 -3.26 -5.17 -12.89
C LEU A 10 -2.37 -4.58 -13.99
N VAL A 11 -2.93 -4.35 -15.17
CA VAL A 11 -2.19 -3.75 -16.30
C VAL A 11 -1.78 -2.31 -15.98
N ILE A 12 -2.67 -1.51 -15.41
CA ILE A 12 -2.39 -0.13 -14.97
C ILE A 12 -1.27 -0.13 -13.92
N SER A 13 -1.34 -1.03 -12.93
CA SER A 13 -0.32 -1.16 -11.89
C SER A 13 1.04 -1.51 -12.49
N PHE A 14 1.09 -2.47 -13.42
CA PHE A 14 2.34 -2.86 -14.09
C PHE A 14 2.95 -1.73 -14.93
N LEU A 15 2.10 -0.98 -15.65
CA LEU A 15 2.53 0.18 -16.44
C LEU A 15 3.03 1.31 -15.55
N LEU A 16 2.31 1.63 -14.47
CA LEU A 16 2.73 2.61 -13.46
C LEU A 16 4.10 2.27 -12.90
N ASP A 17 4.33 1.01 -12.53
CA ASP A 17 5.63 0.57 -12.03
C ASP A 17 6.73 0.84 -13.06
N LYS A 18 6.52 0.44 -14.32
CA LYS A 18 7.52 0.61 -15.37
C LYS A 18 7.79 2.09 -15.69
N ILE A 19 6.74 2.93 -15.70
CA ILE A 19 6.84 4.37 -15.94
C ILE A 19 7.53 5.06 -14.78
N LEU A 20 7.13 4.80 -13.54
CA LEU A 20 7.69 5.44 -12.35
C LEU A 20 9.17 5.07 -12.16
N ASN A 21 9.53 3.80 -12.35
CA ASN A 21 10.94 3.38 -12.26
C ASN A 21 11.79 4.05 -13.34
N LYS A 22 11.27 4.20 -14.57
CA LYS A 22 11.97 4.84 -15.69
C LYS A 22 12.06 6.37 -15.53
N LEU A 23 11.00 7.02 -15.05
CA LEU A 23 10.91 8.46 -14.86
C LEU A 23 11.79 8.94 -13.70
N LEU A 24 11.81 8.19 -12.61
CA LEU A 24 12.53 8.58 -11.39
C LEU A 24 13.97 8.06 -11.35
N GLY A 25 14.41 7.28 -12.35
CA GLY A 25 15.75 6.69 -12.39
C GLY A 25 16.00 5.77 -11.20
N ILE A 26 14.96 5.09 -10.70
CA ILE A 26 15.01 4.31 -9.47
C ILE A 26 15.68 2.96 -9.75
N GLU A 27 16.84 2.73 -9.15
CA GLU A 27 17.29 1.38 -8.88
C GLU A 27 16.47 0.84 -7.71
N LYS A 28 15.64 -0.19 -7.95
CA LYS A 28 14.86 -0.82 -6.88
C LYS A 28 15.79 -1.41 -5.83
N ARG A 29 16.01 -0.69 -4.74
CA ARG A 29 16.70 -1.20 -3.55
C ARG A 29 15.67 -1.66 -2.54
N LYS A 30 15.93 -2.79 -1.90
CA LYS A 30 15.04 -3.30 -0.85
C LYS A 30 15.49 -2.74 0.49
N ILE A 31 14.54 -2.31 1.32
CA ILE A 31 14.82 -1.94 2.73
C ILE A 31 15.43 -3.11 3.51
N SER A 32 15.24 -4.35 3.04
CA SER A 32 15.88 -5.55 3.59
C SER A 32 17.41 -5.56 3.49
N GLU A 33 17.99 -4.73 2.64
CA GLU A 33 19.44 -4.62 2.43
C GLU A 33 20.06 -3.49 3.28
N THR A 34 19.24 -2.67 3.94
CA THR A 34 19.69 -1.57 4.79
C THR A 34 19.48 -1.88 6.27
N SER A 35 20.02 -1.01 7.14
CA SER A 35 19.82 -1.08 8.60
C SER A 35 18.34 -1.01 9.03
N GLY A 36 17.44 -0.59 8.12
CA GLY A 36 16.00 -0.52 8.34
C GLY A 36 15.26 -1.87 8.32
N ARG A 37 15.91 -2.98 7.92
CA ARG A 37 15.28 -4.32 7.78
C ARG A 37 14.52 -4.78 9.01
N LYS A 38 15.10 -4.62 10.22
CA LYS A 38 14.45 -5.07 11.46
C LYS A 38 13.21 -4.24 11.76
N ILE A 39 13.27 -2.94 11.50
CA ILE A 39 12.17 -1.99 11.75
C ILE A 39 11.04 -2.23 10.76
N ASP A 40 11.34 -2.45 9.47
CA ASP A 40 10.33 -2.81 8.47
C ASP A 40 9.57 -4.09 8.86
N ARG A 41 10.31 -5.13 9.26
CA ARG A 41 9.70 -6.42 9.63
C ARG A 41 8.87 -6.33 10.91
N TRP A 42 9.38 -5.68 11.96
CA TRP A 42 8.64 -5.51 13.20
C TRP A 42 7.45 -4.57 13.04
N GLY A 43 7.62 -3.44 12.35
CA GLY A 43 6.54 -2.48 12.12
C GLY A 43 5.39 -3.09 11.33
N ARG A 44 5.68 -3.78 10.21
CA ARG A 44 4.65 -4.51 9.46
C ARG A 44 3.99 -5.60 10.29
N GLY A 45 4.77 -6.32 11.11
CA GLY A 45 4.25 -7.34 12.02
C GLY A 45 3.27 -6.74 13.04
N ILE A 46 3.65 -5.64 13.69
CA ILE A 46 2.80 -4.94 14.67
C ILE A 46 1.52 -4.41 14.01
N ILE A 47 1.64 -3.75 12.85
CA ILE A 47 0.48 -3.28 12.08
C ILE A 47 -0.46 -4.44 11.79
N LEU A 48 0.06 -5.55 11.26
CA LEU A 48 -0.75 -6.72 10.95
C LEU A 48 -1.44 -7.29 12.19
N VAL A 49 -0.72 -7.47 13.30
CA VAL A 49 -1.28 -8.03 14.53
C VAL A 49 -2.39 -7.14 15.10
N ILE A 50 -2.19 -5.82 15.15
CA ILE A 50 -3.22 -4.88 15.63
C ILE A 50 -4.49 -5.05 14.80
N PHE A 51 -4.37 -5.00 13.46
CA PHE A 51 -5.51 -5.13 12.58
C PHE A 51 -6.13 -6.54 12.60
N LEU A 52 -5.38 -7.59 12.91
CA LEU A 52 -5.94 -8.93 13.03
C LEU A 52 -6.73 -9.08 14.33
N CYS A 53 -6.25 -8.47 15.42
CA CYS A 53 -6.93 -8.45 16.71
C CYS A 53 -8.21 -7.61 16.69
N THR A 54 -8.24 -6.51 15.92
CA THR A 54 -9.44 -5.66 15.82
C THR A 54 -10.44 -6.12 14.76
N LEU A 55 -10.04 -7.02 13.85
CA LEU A 55 -10.89 -7.52 12.76
C LEU A 55 -12.20 -8.19 13.22
N PRO A 56 -12.23 -9.05 14.27
CA PRO A 56 -13.47 -9.66 14.74
C PRO A 56 -14.55 -8.66 15.16
N PHE A 57 -14.15 -7.49 15.67
CA PHE A 57 -15.08 -6.44 16.10
C PHE A 57 -15.68 -5.66 14.92
N VAL A 58 -14.98 -5.64 13.80
CA VAL A 58 -15.36 -4.88 12.60
C VAL A 58 -16.17 -5.73 11.62
N VAL A 59 -15.88 -7.03 11.54
CA VAL A 59 -16.60 -7.96 10.64
C VAL A 59 -18.10 -8.06 10.95
N THR A 60 -18.49 -7.82 12.21
CA THR A 60 -19.90 -7.83 12.62
C THR A 60 -20.63 -6.51 12.36
N GLN A 61 -19.94 -5.48 11.90
CA GLN A 61 -20.49 -4.15 11.60
C GLN A 61 -20.96 -4.07 10.14
N ASP A 62 -21.50 -2.91 9.75
CA ASP A 62 -21.91 -2.65 8.39
C ASP A 62 -20.74 -2.60 7.39
N THR A 63 -21.08 -2.74 6.11
CA THR A 63 -20.12 -2.77 5.00
C THR A 63 -19.32 -1.47 4.87
N ASN A 64 -19.89 -0.32 5.27
CA ASN A 64 -19.20 0.96 5.21
C ASN A 64 -18.09 1.05 6.29
N VAL A 65 -18.38 0.59 7.51
CA VAL A 65 -17.35 0.47 8.57
C VAL A 65 -16.22 -0.46 8.13
N MET A 66 -16.55 -1.61 7.53
CA MET A 66 -15.56 -2.54 6.99
C MET A 66 -14.72 -1.91 5.87
N LYS A 67 -15.33 -1.15 4.96
CA LYS A 67 -14.61 -0.42 3.90
C LYS A 67 -13.60 0.58 4.47
N TRP A 68 -14.03 1.42 5.41
CA TRP A 68 -13.15 2.40 6.06
C TRP A 68 -12.02 1.75 6.84
N TYR A 69 -12.29 0.60 7.45
CA TYR A 69 -11.27 -0.19 8.14
C TYR A 69 -10.15 -0.66 7.20
N TRP A 70 -10.49 -1.18 6.03
CA TRP A 70 -9.50 -1.58 5.02
C TRP A 70 -8.73 -0.39 4.43
N ILE A 71 -9.41 0.74 4.20
CA ILE A 71 -8.76 1.99 3.78
C ILE A 71 -7.72 2.42 4.82
N LEU A 72 -8.08 2.42 6.11
CA LEU A 72 -7.20 2.79 7.21
C LEU A 72 -6.00 1.83 7.30
N TYR A 73 -6.23 0.52 7.12
CA TYR A 73 -5.15 -0.47 7.04
C TYR A 73 -4.13 -0.14 5.95
N ILE A 74 -4.60 0.13 4.74
CA ILE A 74 -3.74 0.46 3.60
C ILE A 74 -2.96 1.74 3.84
N ILE A 75 -3.60 2.79 4.38
CA ILE A 75 -2.95 4.06 4.69
C ILE A 75 -1.83 3.85 5.70
N VAL A 76 -2.08 3.11 6.78
CA VAL A 76 -1.07 2.84 7.81
C VAL A 76 0.07 2.01 7.25
N LEU A 77 -0.22 0.96 6.48
CA LEU A 77 0.77 0.05 5.94
C LEU A 77 1.68 0.71 4.88
N LEU A 78 1.08 1.36 3.88
CA LEU A 78 1.83 2.02 2.81
C LEU A 78 2.45 3.34 3.27
N GLY A 79 1.80 4.05 4.20
CA GLY A 79 2.36 5.25 4.83
C GLY A 79 3.61 4.91 5.64
N PHE A 80 3.54 3.85 6.45
CA PHE A 80 4.70 3.33 7.17
C PHE A 80 5.84 2.96 6.20
N GLN A 81 5.52 2.24 5.11
CA GLN A 81 6.52 1.89 4.10
C GLN A 81 7.16 3.13 3.47
N SER A 82 6.37 4.14 3.09
CA SER A 82 6.89 5.39 2.51
C SER A 82 7.82 6.13 3.47
N ILE A 83 7.48 6.20 4.76
CA ILE A 83 8.32 6.82 5.79
C ILE A 83 9.66 6.07 5.93
N LEU A 84 9.64 4.75 5.88
CA LEU A 84 10.87 3.95 5.93
C LEU A 84 11.72 4.12 4.68
N GLU A 85 11.11 4.13 3.49
CA GLU A 85 11.81 4.40 2.24
C GLU A 85 12.46 5.79 2.25
N TRP A 86 11.75 6.81 2.75
CA TRP A 86 12.29 8.15 2.89
C TRP A 86 13.47 8.21 3.89
N LYS A 87 13.41 7.43 4.98
CA LYS A 87 14.45 7.44 6.01
C LYS A 87 15.69 6.62 5.64
N TYR A 88 15.50 5.43 5.05
CA TYR A 88 16.56 4.43 4.84
C TYR A 88 17.03 4.30 3.39
N LEU A 89 16.24 4.77 2.42
CA LEU A 89 16.56 4.74 1.00
C LEU A 89 16.57 6.16 0.43
N LYS A 90 17.30 7.06 1.08
CA LYS A 90 17.35 8.50 0.74
C LYS A 90 17.82 8.77 -0.70
N ASP A 91 18.73 7.95 -1.21
CA ASP A 91 19.23 8.07 -2.59
C ASP A 91 18.19 7.60 -3.62
N SER A 92 17.14 6.92 -3.17
CA SER A 92 16.09 6.36 -4.01
C SER A 92 14.79 7.14 -3.82
N LYS A 93 14.22 7.65 -4.92
CA LYS A 93 12.90 8.31 -4.92
C LYS A 93 11.72 7.32 -4.75
N GLN A 94 11.98 6.09 -4.29
CA GLN A 94 10.98 5.03 -4.06
C GLN A 94 9.84 5.47 -3.15
N HIS A 95 10.12 6.28 -2.13
CA HIS A 95 9.08 6.79 -1.22
C HIS A 95 7.97 7.57 -1.95
N VAL A 96 8.30 8.24 -3.07
CA VAL A 96 7.33 8.94 -3.92
C VAL A 96 6.44 7.95 -4.66
N THR A 97 7.02 6.88 -5.20
CA THR A 97 6.28 5.80 -5.86
C THR A 97 5.30 5.15 -4.89
N THR A 98 5.73 4.85 -3.66
CA THR A 98 4.88 4.25 -2.63
C THR A 98 3.75 5.19 -2.20
N LEU A 99 3.99 6.51 -2.14
CA LEU A 99 2.93 7.50 -1.88
C LEU A 99 1.90 7.56 -3.02
N ILE A 100 2.35 7.52 -4.27
CA ILE A 100 1.45 7.48 -5.43
C ILE A 100 0.57 6.22 -5.35
N TYR A 101 1.16 5.07 -5.06
CA TYR A 101 0.42 3.82 -4.87
C TYR A 101 -0.56 3.89 -3.70
N LEU A 102 -0.20 4.54 -2.59
CA LEU A 102 -1.10 4.78 -1.47
C LEU A 102 -2.34 5.58 -1.92
N LEU A 103 -2.14 6.71 -2.61
CA LEU A 103 -3.24 7.54 -3.09
C LEU A 103 -4.15 6.76 -4.05
N LEU A 104 -3.57 6.04 -5.00
CA LEU A 104 -4.29 5.22 -5.96
C LEU A 104 -5.12 4.12 -5.27
N SER A 105 -4.52 3.43 -4.29
CA SER A 105 -5.20 2.38 -3.54
C SER A 105 -6.39 2.92 -2.75
N VAL A 106 -6.24 4.08 -2.11
CA VAL A 106 -7.33 4.74 -1.36
C VAL A 106 -8.47 5.15 -2.30
N ILE A 107 -8.15 5.76 -3.45
CA ILE A 107 -9.16 6.17 -4.44
C ILE A 107 -9.94 4.97 -4.96
N ILE A 108 -9.25 3.88 -5.30
CA ILE A 108 -9.90 2.64 -5.77
C ILE A 108 -10.80 2.06 -4.69
N MET A 109 -10.31 1.93 -3.46
CA MET A 109 -11.07 1.36 -2.34
C MET A 109 -12.28 2.22 -1.96
N TYR A 110 -12.17 3.54 -2.04
CA TYR A 110 -13.28 4.45 -1.79
C TYR A 110 -14.40 4.27 -2.83
N ASN A 111 -14.03 4.07 -4.09
CA ASN A 111 -14.97 3.93 -5.22
C ASN A 111 -15.33 2.48 -5.54
N ILE A 112 -14.97 1.51 -4.69
CA ILE A 112 -15.16 0.08 -5.00
C ILE A 112 -16.64 -0.28 -5.21
N ASP A 113 -17.54 0.43 -4.53
CA ASP A 113 -18.99 0.27 -4.65
C ASP A 113 -19.51 0.69 -6.05
N CYS A 114 -18.78 1.53 -6.80
CA CYS A 114 -19.10 1.85 -8.19
C CYS A 114 -18.68 0.76 -9.18
N PHE A 115 -17.84 -0.21 -8.77
CA PHE A 115 -17.27 -1.23 -9.64
C PHE A 115 -17.88 -2.63 -9.46
N LEU A 116 -18.67 -2.85 -8.39
CA LEU A 116 -19.38 -4.09 -8.04
C LEU A 116 -20.82 -4.05 -8.52
#